data_AF-A0AAP2DLV0-F1
#
_entry.id   AF-A0AAP2DLV0-F1
#
_cell.length_a   1.000
_cell.length_b   1.000
_cell.length_c   1.000
_cell.angle_alpha   90.00
_cell.angle_beta   90.00
_cell.angle_gamma   90.00
#
_symmetry.space_group_name_H-M   'P 1'
#
loop_
_entity.id
_entity.type
_entity.pdbx_description
1 polymer ?
#
loop_
_entity_poly.entity_id
_entity_poly.type
_entity_poly.pdbx_seq_one_letter_code
_entity_poly.pdbx_strand_id
1 'polypeptide(L)'
;MSTQRVKTCFTITFSNEQYDHARSYVEDMKRHRNRVYWRGKEGKTDEELVIEQIAHRILSGFYNDDPFTAGKHIIRMDSAVNG
;
A
#
# COMPACT_ATOMS: atom_id res chain seq x y z
N MET A 1 23.98 15.93 -9.83
CA MET A 1 23.60 15.51 -8.47
C MET A 1 23.83 14.01 -8.36
N SER A 2 24.59 13.54 -7.37
CA SER A 2 24.67 12.11 -7.08
C SER A 2 23.52 11.73 -6.14
N THR A 3 22.63 10.85 -6.60
CA THR A 3 21.56 10.29 -5.77
C THR A 3 22.04 9.03 -5.07
N GLN A 4 21.87 8.94 -3.76
CA GLN A 4 22.06 7.70 -3.00
C GLN A 4 20.73 6.92 -2.98
N ARG A 5 20.80 5.61 -3.21
CA ARG A 5 19.63 4.71 -3.20
C ARG A 5 19.74 3.75 -2.03
N VAL A 6 18.68 3.65 -1.23
CA VAL A 6 18.55 2.65 -0.17
C VAL A 6 17.40 1.70 -0.56
N LYS A 7 17.63 0.39 -0.43
CA LYS A 7 16.60 -0.64 -0.59
C LYS A 7 16.24 -1.15 0.80
N THR A 8 15.02 -0.86 1.24
CA THR A 8 14.48 -1.36 2.51
C THR A 8 13.41 -2.41 2.21
N CYS A 9 13.47 -3.54 2.90
CA CYS A 9 12.44 -4.58 2.85
C CYS A 9 11.70 -4.59 4.19
N PHE A 10 10.37 -4.62 4.14
CA PHE A 10 9.51 -4.71 5.31
C PHE A 10 8.40 -5.72 5.04
N THR A 11 7.91 -6.36 6.09
CA THR A 11 6.74 -7.25 6.03
C THR A 11 5.55 -6.53 6.62
N ILE A 12 4.44 -6.50 5.88
CA ILE A 12 3.16 -5.97 6.36
C ILE A 12 2.22 -7.14 6.60
N THR A 13 1.63 -7.20 7.79
CA THR A 13 0.51 -8.08 8.09
C THR A 13 -0.80 -7.27 8.14
N PHE A 14 -1.79 -7.72 7.37
CA PHE A 14 -3.12 -7.11 7.27
C PHE A 14 -4.21 -8.18 7.44
N SER A 15 -5.40 -7.74 7.85
CA SER A 15 -6.59 -8.60 7.99
C SER A 15 -7.31 -8.80 6.67
N ASN A 16 -8.17 -9.82 6.61
CA ASN A 16 -9.06 -10.06 5.48
C ASN A 16 -9.97 -8.86 5.18
N GLU A 17 -10.47 -8.18 6.21
CA GLU A 17 -11.29 -6.97 6.04
C GLU A 17 -10.53 -5.87 5.30
N GLN A 18 -9.24 -5.68 5.62
CA GLN A 18 -8.41 -4.70 4.94
C GLN A 18 -8.15 -5.08 3.48
N TYR A 19 -8.00 -6.36 3.19
CA TYR A 19 -7.92 -6.87 1.82
C TYR A 19 -9.20 -6.58 1.05
N ASP A 20 -10.36 -6.89 1.64
CA ASP A 20 -11.67 -6.65 1.01
C ASP A 20 -11.92 -5.17 0.72
N HIS A 21 -11.55 -4.28 1.65
CA HIS A 21 -11.61 -2.83 1.43
C HIS A 21 -10.70 -2.37 0.29
N ALA A 22 -9.48 -2.89 0.21
CA ALA A 22 -8.56 -2.56 -0.88
C ALA A 22 -9.08 -3.07 -2.24
N ARG A 23 -9.61 -4.29 -2.28
CA ARG A 23 -10.26 -4.89 -3.45
C ARG A 23 -11.44 -4.04 -3.93
N SER A 24 -12.34 -3.66 -3.03
CA SER A 24 -13.48 -2.80 -3.36
C SER A 24 -13.05 -1.45 -3.95
N TYR A 25 -11.99 -0.85 -3.40
CA TYR A 25 -11.44 0.39 -3.94
C TYR A 25 -10.86 0.23 -5.35
N VAL A 26 -10.10 -0.85 -5.59
CA VAL A 26 -9.55 -1.15 -6.93
C VAL A 26 -10.67 -1.35 -7.95
N GLU A 27 -11.73 -2.08 -7.58
CA GLU A 27 -12.90 -2.26 -8.45
C GLU A 27 -13.60 -0.94 -8.79
N ASP A 28 -13.71 -0.02 -7.83
CA ASP A 28 -14.22 1.33 -8.11
C ASP A 28 -13.29 2.09 -9.06
N MET A 29 -11.97 2.04 -8.85
CA MET A 29 -11.01 2.73 -9.73
C MET A 29 -11.08 2.21 -11.16
N LYS A 30 -11.37 0.93 -11.38
CA LYS A 30 -11.50 0.34 -12.73
C LYS A 30 -12.64 0.96 -13.52
N ARG A 31 -13.70 1.42 -12.83
CA ARG A 31 -14.81 2.18 -13.44
C ARG A 31 -14.42 3.61 -13.79
N HIS A 32 -13.28 4.09 -13.30
CA HIS A 32 -12.81 5.47 -13.43
C HIS A 32 -11.38 5.54 -13.99
N ARG A 33 -11.17 5.03 -15.20
CA ARG A 33 -9.83 4.94 -15.84
C ARG A 33 -9.11 6.27 -16.08
N ASN A 34 -9.83 7.39 -16.09
CA ASN A 34 -9.23 8.71 -16.30
C ASN A 34 -8.60 9.31 -15.02
N ARG A 35 -8.68 8.63 -13.87
CA ARG A 35 -8.12 9.12 -12.61
C ARG A 35 -6.59 9.02 -12.58
N VAL A 36 -5.96 9.96 -11.87
CA VAL A 36 -4.50 9.99 -11.62
C VAL A 36 -3.99 8.69 -10.97
N TYR A 37 -4.86 7.98 -10.23
CA TYR A 37 -4.60 6.65 -9.68
C TYR A 37 -3.90 5.72 -10.69
N TRP A 38 -4.27 5.78 -11.97
CA TRP A 38 -3.78 4.86 -13.00
C TRP A 38 -2.37 5.13 -13.52
N ARG A 39 -1.77 6.28 -13.20
CA ARG A 39 -0.42 6.62 -13.66
C ARG A 39 0.61 5.65 -13.07
N GLY A 40 1.34 4.92 -13.91
CA GLY A 40 2.35 3.96 -13.46
C GLY A 40 1.76 2.64 -12.94
N LYS A 41 0.50 2.36 -13.26
CA LYS A 41 -0.19 1.11 -12.94
C LYS A 41 -0.55 0.29 -14.19
N GLU A 42 -0.03 0.68 -15.34
CA GLU A 42 -0.26 -0.01 -16.61
C GLU A 42 0.29 -1.44 -16.56
N GLY A 43 -0.52 -2.43 -16.95
CA GLY A 43 -0.12 -3.83 -17.03
C GLY A 43 -0.09 -4.60 -15.71
N LYS A 44 -0.41 -3.95 -14.58
CA LYS A 44 -0.53 -4.64 -13.28
C LYS A 44 -1.77 -5.53 -13.25
N THR A 45 -1.63 -6.69 -12.63
CA THR A 45 -2.72 -7.58 -12.28
C THR A 45 -3.58 -6.99 -11.17
N ASP A 46 -4.81 -7.48 -11.04
CA ASP A 46 -5.72 -7.04 -9.98
C ASP A 46 -5.13 -7.25 -8.58
N GLU A 47 -4.47 -8.39 -8.37
CA GLU A 47 -3.80 -8.72 -7.11
C GLU A 47 -2.70 -7.70 -6.78
N GLU A 48 -1.87 -7.33 -7.77
CA GLU A 48 -0.84 -6.30 -7.59
C GLU A 48 -1.45 -4.94 -7.25
N LEU A 49 -2.55 -4.57 -7.89
CA LEU A 49 -3.25 -3.31 -7.60
C LEU A 49 -3.81 -3.28 -6.17
N VAL A 50 -4.34 -4.41 -5.70
CA VAL A 50 -4.87 -4.56 -4.34
C VAL A 50 -3.74 -4.48 -3.31
N ILE A 51 -2.66 -5.24 -3.51
CA ILE A 51 -1.49 -5.22 -2.60
C ILE A 51 -0.87 -3.82 -2.56
N GLU A 52 -0.71 -3.16 -3.71
CA GLU A 52 -0.18 -1.80 -3.77
C GLU A 52 -1.10 -0.81 -3.04
N GLN A 53 -2.43 -0.96 -3.13
CA GLN A 53 -3.37 -0.13 -2.39
C GLN A 53 -3.28 -0.35 -0.87
N ILE A 54 -3.09 -1.59 -0.42
CA ILE A 54 -2.86 -1.92 1.00
C ILE A 54 -1.57 -1.25 1.49
N ALA A 55 -0.47 -1.45 0.76
CA ALA A 55 0.82 -0.87 1.08
C ALA A 55 0.75 0.67 1.10
N HIS A 56 0.12 1.27 0.10
CA HIS A 56 -0.05 2.71 0.04
C HIS A 56 -0.82 3.24 1.25
N ARG A 57 -1.97 2.64 1.63
CA ARG A 57 -2.74 3.11 2.80
C ARG A 57 -1.93 3.04 4.09
N ILE A 58 -1.23 1.94 4.31
CA ILE A 58 -0.46 1.71 5.54
C ILE A 58 0.72 2.68 5.62
N LEU A 59 1.50 2.80 4.56
CA LEU A 59 2.65 3.71 4.51
C LEU A 59 2.21 5.18 4.56
N SER A 60 1.12 5.53 3.89
CA SER A 60 0.57 6.89 3.94
C SER A 60 0.14 7.26 5.36
N GLY A 61 -0.45 6.32 6.12
CA GLY A 61 -0.76 6.54 7.52
C GLY A 61 0.50 6.85 8.33
N PHE A 62 1.58 6.12 8.12
CA PHE A 62 2.86 6.36 8.79
C PHE A 62 3.49 7.71 8.43
N TYR A 63 3.45 8.12 7.16
CA TYR A 63 4.14 9.32 6.69
C TYR A 63 3.37 10.63 6.89
N ASN A 64 2.05 10.59 7.10
CA ASN A 64 1.22 11.80 7.25
C ASN A 64 1.01 12.23 8.71
N ASP A 65 1.89 11.85 9.63
CA ASP A 65 1.83 12.25 11.05
C ASP A 65 0.47 11.97 11.74
N ASP A 66 -0.22 10.90 11.30
CA ASP A 66 -1.39 10.35 12.00
C ASP A 66 -1.10 8.90 12.44
N PRO A 67 -0.30 8.70 13.50
CA PRO A 67 0.04 7.38 14.01
C PRO A 67 -1.19 6.60 14.48
N PHE A 68 -2.22 7.31 14.95
CA PHE A 68 -3.45 6.69 15.46
C PHE A 68 -4.28 6.06 14.35
N THR A 69 -4.37 6.69 13.19
CA THR A 69 -5.06 6.11 12.03
C THR A 69 -4.19 5.06 11.33
N ALA A 70 -2.87 5.24 11.29
CA ALA A 70 -1.95 4.24 10.76
C ALA A 70 -2.01 2.92 11.54
N GLY A 71 -2.00 2.99 12.88
CA GLY A 71 -2.07 1.83 13.77
C GLY A 71 -3.34 0.99 13.60
N LYS A 72 -4.47 1.59 13.19
CA LYS A 72 -5.71 0.85 12.88
C LYS A 72 -5.58 -0.05 11.65
N HIS A 73 -4.56 0.17 10.82
CA HIS A 73 -4.35 -0.56 9.58
C HIS A 73 -3.15 -1.51 9.62
N ILE A 74 -2.52 -1.70 10.78
CA ILE A 74 -1.33 -2.55 10.89
C ILE A 74 -1.54 -3.54 12.02
N ILE A 75 -1.60 -4.83 11.69
CA ILE A 75 -1.62 -5.88 12.70
C ILE A 75 -0.21 -6.03 13.28
N ARG A 76 0.81 -6.03 12.41
CA ARG A 76 2.22 -6.13 12.77
C ARG A 76 3.08 -5.61 11.62
N MET A 77 4.19 -4.96 11.97
CA MET A 77 5.22 -4.54 11.02
C MET A 77 6.59 -4.98 11.56
N ASP A 78 7.31 -5.76 10.77
CA ASP A 78 8.66 -6.21 11.09
C ASP A 78 9.66 -5.68 10.07
N SER A 79 10.84 -5.30 10.57
CA SER A 79 12.00 -5.00 9.73
C SER A 79 12.75 -6.29 9.43
N ALA A 80 13.11 -6.51 8.16
CA ALA A 80 13.82 -7.71 7.72
C ALA A 80 15.28 -7.82 8.23
N VAL A 81 15.73 -6.89 9.07
CA VAL A 81 17.11 -6.79 9.57
C VAL A 81 17.38 -7.73 10.76
N ASN A 82 16.35 -8.37 11.33
CA ASN A 82 16.46 -9.26 12.50
C ASN A 82 16.16 -10.74 12.20
N GLY A 83 16.40 -11.19 10.97
CA GLY A 83 16.35 -12.62 10.59
C GLY A 83 17.72 -13.27 10.64
#